data_AF-A0A0R3PHE5-F1
#
_entry.id   AF-A0A0R3PHE5-F1
#
_cell.length_a   1.000
_cell.length_b   1.000
_cell.length_c   1.000
_cell.angle_alpha   90.00
_cell.angle_beta   90.00
_cell.angle_gamma   90.00
#
_symmetry.space_group_name_H-M   'P 1'
#
loop_
_entity.id
_entity.type
_entity.pdbx_description
1 polymer ?
#
loop_
_entity_poly.entity_id
_entity_poly.type
_entity_poly.pdbx_seq_one_letter_code
_entity_poly.pdbx_strand_id
1 'polypeptide(L)'
;MKIKWAPLERPWANLVAKYCVFVARHPWPFIILPCFLTVILSSGIILRLQIVRGVHYLYSPLNARWKSEEAVFGENWAADDDHFYPGKDVLRRRGLYLIVEAKDKGNVLRSDHAIQFLQVLNWVTTARFMSSKGERFSYRNICLHFQNECFSNVQAMLIADIFARNDQAKFNITYPSYRTRFATEPIEVSRTLGGVTLDGDRVQSAKAWLVLFQLKHHDSEMEKLSGFSITFSFLILFSILCTFNLKWITLPTGFLTFSPDAKLKLPVIDWVLSKPLMGIIGVISALMAIVSSTGLLLLLNVTFVDMCTVMPFLSLTIGIDDSFLMLAAWHDTPRHLDVVDRVELSMRHAAVSISITTLTDALAFLIGAIAPLPAVG
;
A
#
# COMPACT_ATOMS: atom_id res chain seq x y z
N MET A 1 21.05 -28.36 -44.44
CA MET A 1 19.60 -28.25 -44.15
C MET A 1 19.40 -27.04 -43.23
N LYS A 2 19.01 -25.88 -43.78
CA LYS A 2 18.77 -24.67 -42.95
C LYS A 2 17.45 -24.86 -42.22
N ILE A 3 17.51 -25.25 -40.95
CA ILE A 3 16.34 -25.30 -40.06
C ILE A 3 15.79 -23.88 -40.00
N LYS A 4 14.57 -23.67 -40.54
CA LYS A 4 13.83 -22.41 -40.39
C LYS A 4 13.25 -22.40 -38.98
N TRP A 5 13.92 -21.72 -38.06
CA TRP A 5 13.57 -21.68 -36.64
C TRP A 5 12.25 -20.95 -36.30
N ALA A 6 11.60 -20.30 -37.27
CA ALA A 6 10.34 -19.57 -37.04
C ALA A 6 9.32 -19.77 -38.20
N PRO A 7 8.64 -20.93 -38.29
CA PRO A 7 7.61 -21.16 -39.30
C PRO A 7 6.34 -20.30 -39.08
N LEU A 8 6.09 -19.86 -37.84
CA LEU A 8 4.88 -19.14 -37.45
C LEU A 8 4.97 -17.60 -37.57
N GLU A 9 6.18 -17.04 -37.64
CA GLU A 9 6.43 -15.60 -37.67
C GLU A 9 5.80 -14.94 -38.91
N ARG A 10 6.08 -15.49 -40.10
CA ARG A 10 5.58 -14.96 -41.38
C ARG A 10 4.06 -15.00 -41.52
N PRO A 11 3.35 -16.12 -41.23
CA PRO A 11 1.89 -16.13 -41.33
C PRO A 11 1.25 -15.20 -40.30
N TRP A 12 1.78 -15.13 -39.07
CA TRP A 12 1.27 -14.23 -38.04
C TRP A 12 1.46 -12.76 -38.42
N ALA A 13 2.66 -12.36 -38.83
CA ALA A 13 2.95 -11.00 -39.29
C ALA A 13 2.04 -10.56 -40.45
N ASN A 14 1.81 -11.46 -41.41
CA ASN A 14 0.92 -11.17 -42.54
C ASN A 14 -0.55 -11.04 -42.12
N LEU A 15 -1.01 -11.82 -41.14
CA LEU A 15 -2.37 -11.76 -40.62
C LEU A 15 -2.61 -10.45 -39.88
N VAL A 16 -1.70 -10.07 -38.97
CA VAL A 16 -1.80 -8.82 -38.22
C VAL A 16 -1.69 -7.62 -39.15
N ALA A 17 -0.77 -7.64 -40.12
CA ALA A 17 -0.64 -6.55 -41.09
C ALA A 17 -1.95 -6.33 -41.89
N LYS A 18 -2.60 -7.41 -42.37
CA LYS A 18 -3.92 -7.31 -43.04
C LYS A 18 -5.01 -6.77 -42.12
N TYR A 19 -5.00 -7.17 -40.85
CA TYR A 19 -5.94 -6.65 -39.85
C TYR A 19 -5.72 -5.14 -39.62
N CYS A 20 -4.47 -4.69 -39.49
CA CYS A 20 -4.15 -3.27 -39.34
C CYS A 20 -4.55 -2.44 -40.55
N VAL A 21 -4.41 -2.98 -41.77
CA VAL A 21 -4.92 -2.33 -43.01
C VAL A 21 -6.44 -2.19 -42.96
N PHE A 22 -7.16 -3.21 -42.49
CA PHE A 22 -8.61 -3.14 -42.33
C PHE A 22 -9.01 -2.06 -41.32
N VAL A 23 -8.35 -1.99 -40.16
CA VAL A 23 -8.57 -0.95 -39.14
C VAL A 23 -8.25 0.44 -39.69
N ALA A 24 -7.16 0.59 -40.45
CA ALA A 24 -6.77 1.87 -41.05
C ALA A 24 -7.78 2.39 -42.07
N ARG A 25 -8.48 1.50 -42.79
CA ARG A 25 -9.56 1.87 -43.73
C ARG A 25 -10.86 2.25 -43.03
N HIS A 26 -11.10 1.73 -41.83
CA HIS A 26 -12.32 1.98 -41.05
C HIS A 26 -12.00 2.41 -39.60
N PRO A 27 -11.45 3.61 -39.36
CA PRO A 27 -10.94 3.99 -38.03
C PRO A 27 -12.03 4.27 -36.99
N TRP A 28 -13.16 4.87 -37.39
CA TRP A 28 -14.17 5.37 -36.46
C TRP A 28 -14.79 4.30 -35.53
N PRO A 29 -15.20 3.12 -36.01
CA PRO A 29 -15.72 2.06 -35.13
C PRO A 29 -14.72 1.61 -34.07
N PHE A 30 -13.43 1.52 -34.40
CA PHE A 30 -12.38 1.07 -33.49
C PHE A 30 -11.95 2.12 -32.46
N ILE A 31 -12.34 3.38 -32.64
CA ILE A 31 -12.12 4.45 -31.65
C ILE A 31 -13.35 4.59 -30.74
N ILE A 32 -14.56 4.64 -31.33
CA ILE A 32 -15.79 4.87 -30.58
C ILE A 32 -16.12 3.69 -29.67
N LEU A 33 -15.94 2.45 -30.15
CA LEU A 33 -16.32 1.26 -29.39
C LEU A 33 -15.51 1.12 -28.09
N PRO A 34 -14.16 1.19 -28.07
CA PRO A 34 -13.39 1.15 -26.82
C PRO A 34 -13.71 2.32 -25.89
N CYS A 35 -13.87 3.54 -26.41
CA CYS A 35 -14.28 4.69 -25.59
C CYS A 35 -15.61 4.41 -24.87
N PHE A 36 -16.63 3.95 -25.60
CA PHE A 36 -17.92 3.63 -25.01
C PHE A 36 -17.84 2.48 -24.00
N LEU A 37 -17.09 1.42 -24.33
CA LEU A 37 -16.85 0.28 -23.43
C LEU A 37 -16.19 0.73 -22.12
N THR A 38 -15.18 1.60 -22.20
CA THR A 38 -14.47 2.10 -21.01
C THR A 38 -15.40 2.90 -20.11
N VAL A 39 -16.32 3.70 -20.68
CA VAL A 39 -17.33 4.44 -19.90
C VAL A 39 -18.23 3.47 -19.15
N ILE A 40 -18.75 2.44 -19.81
CA ILE A 40 -19.59 1.42 -19.17
C ILE A 40 -18.83 0.70 -18.05
N LEU A 41 -17.63 0.20 -18.33
CA LEU A 41 -16.86 -0.58 -17.36
C LEU A 41 -16.39 0.27 -16.18
N SER A 42 -16.08 1.55 -16.41
CA SER A 42 -15.68 2.50 -15.35
C SER A 42 -16.78 2.75 -14.31
N SER A 43 -18.06 2.51 -14.62
CA SER A 43 -19.17 2.65 -13.68
C SER A 43 -19.01 1.79 -12.42
N GLY A 44 -18.28 0.66 -12.49
CA GLY A 44 -17.94 -0.19 -11.34
C GLY A 44 -17.18 0.54 -10.24
N ILE A 45 -16.31 1.50 -10.62
CA ILE A 45 -15.55 2.32 -9.68
C ILE A 45 -16.48 3.24 -8.87
N ILE A 46 -17.58 3.70 -9.46
CA ILE A 46 -18.51 4.61 -8.76
C ILE A 46 -19.47 3.82 -7.88
N LEU A 47 -19.91 2.64 -8.35
CA LEU A 47 -21.01 1.89 -7.72
C LEU A 47 -20.56 0.90 -6.64
N ARG A 48 -19.34 0.34 -6.73
CA ARG A 48 -18.91 -0.82 -5.90
C ARG A 48 -17.53 -0.65 -5.26
N LEU A 49 -17.04 0.57 -5.12
CA LEU A 49 -15.72 0.80 -4.51
C LEU A 49 -15.72 0.50 -3.01
N GLN A 50 -15.21 -0.68 -2.65
CA GLN A 50 -14.90 -1.05 -1.28
C GLN A 50 -13.39 -1.22 -1.15
N ILE A 51 -12.79 -0.44 -0.27
CA ILE A 51 -11.34 -0.50 -0.02
C ILE A 51 -11.10 -1.37 1.20
N VAL A 52 -10.17 -2.32 1.13
CA VAL A 52 -9.79 -3.18 2.25
C VAL A 52 -8.34 -2.86 2.63
N ARG A 53 -8.11 -2.56 3.92
CA ARG A 53 -6.78 -2.23 4.48
C ARG A 53 -6.31 -3.21 5.57
N GLY A 54 -7.07 -4.27 5.83
CA GLY A 54 -6.75 -5.21 6.88
C GLY A 54 -5.48 -6.02 6.59
N VAL A 55 -4.38 -5.72 7.28
CA VAL A 55 -3.09 -6.41 7.09
C VAL A 55 -3.24 -7.92 7.27
N HIS A 56 -3.98 -8.36 8.29
CA HIS A 56 -4.22 -9.78 8.55
C HIS A 56 -4.97 -10.47 7.41
N TYR A 57 -5.95 -9.82 6.79
CA TYR A 57 -6.69 -10.38 5.67
C TYR A 57 -5.83 -10.43 4.40
N LEU A 58 -5.11 -9.35 4.12
CA LEU A 58 -4.34 -9.15 2.88
C LEU A 58 -3.10 -10.05 2.78
N TYR A 59 -2.39 -10.24 3.90
CA TYR A 59 -1.11 -10.96 3.93
C TYR A 59 -1.22 -12.39 4.46
N SER A 60 -2.43 -12.92 4.59
CA SER A 60 -2.64 -14.31 4.97
C SER A 60 -3.45 -15.06 3.91
N PRO A 61 -3.14 -16.34 3.67
CA PRO A 61 -3.95 -17.17 2.78
C PRO A 61 -5.42 -17.21 3.24
N LEU A 62 -6.36 -17.22 2.29
CA LEU A 62 -7.79 -17.33 2.62
C LEU A 62 -8.09 -18.61 3.42
N ASN A 63 -7.45 -19.73 3.04
CA ASN A 63 -7.59 -21.04 3.68
C ASN A 63 -6.49 -21.35 4.72
N ALA A 64 -6.00 -20.33 5.43
CA ALA A 64 -4.97 -20.54 6.43
C ALA A 64 -5.55 -21.22 7.69
N ARG A 65 -4.86 -22.26 8.19
CA ARG A 65 -5.28 -23.03 9.39
C ARG A 65 -5.50 -22.14 10.62
N TRP A 66 -4.65 -21.13 10.81
CA TRP A 66 -4.77 -20.21 11.95
C TRP A 66 -6.10 -19.44 11.95
N LYS A 67 -6.74 -19.18 10.80
CA LYS A 67 -8.07 -18.54 10.75
C LYS A 67 -9.16 -19.42 11.35
N SER A 68 -9.10 -20.72 11.10
CA SER A 68 -10.04 -21.68 11.72
C SER A 68 -9.80 -21.83 13.22
N GLU A 69 -8.54 -21.84 13.65
CA GLU A 69 -8.18 -21.87 15.07
C GLU A 69 -8.63 -20.58 15.75
N GLU A 70 -8.39 -19.43 15.14
CA GLU A 70 -8.82 -18.11 15.61
C GLU A 70 -10.35 -18.01 15.75
N ALA A 71 -11.11 -18.54 14.78
CA ALA A 71 -12.57 -18.60 14.87
C ALA A 71 -13.04 -19.40 16.10
N VAL A 72 -12.43 -20.55 16.37
CA VAL A 72 -12.72 -21.36 17.57
C VAL A 72 -12.38 -20.60 18.86
N PHE A 73 -11.31 -19.79 18.87
CA PHE A 73 -11.00 -18.95 20.03
C PHE A 73 -12.01 -17.81 20.20
N GLY A 74 -12.41 -17.18 19.11
CA GLY A 74 -13.41 -16.12 19.08
C GLY A 74 -14.76 -16.59 19.62
N GLU A 75 -15.28 -17.70 19.08
CA GLU A 75 -16.59 -18.24 19.48
C GLU A 75 -16.63 -18.67 20.96
N ASN A 76 -15.54 -19.18 21.52
CA ASN A 76 -15.53 -19.73 22.88
C ASN A 76 -15.15 -18.72 23.97
N TRP A 77 -14.23 -17.79 23.71
CA TRP A 77 -13.63 -16.93 24.74
C TRP A 77 -13.74 -15.42 24.46
N ALA A 78 -14.20 -15.02 23.28
CA ALA A 78 -14.20 -13.62 22.87
C ALA A 78 -15.31 -13.29 21.85
N ALA A 79 -16.50 -13.87 22.04
CA ALA A 79 -17.60 -13.80 21.08
C ALA A 79 -18.15 -12.38 20.94
N ASP A 80 -18.25 -11.67 22.06
CA ASP A 80 -18.67 -10.27 22.13
C ASP A 80 -17.65 -9.43 22.92
N ASP A 81 -17.71 -8.11 22.74
CA ASP A 81 -16.87 -7.15 23.49
C ASP A 81 -17.14 -7.15 25.02
N ASP A 82 -18.25 -7.75 25.45
CA ASP A 82 -18.66 -7.87 26.86
C ASP A 82 -18.44 -9.30 27.41
N HIS A 83 -18.22 -10.29 26.53
CA HIS A 83 -17.94 -11.69 26.88
C HIS A 83 -16.48 -12.03 26.54
N PHE A 84 -15.57 -11.35 27.24
CA PHE A 84 -14.13 -11.40 27.01
C PHE A 84 -13.39 -12.00 28.20
N TYR A 85 -12.33 -12.79 27.98
CA TYR A 85 -11.43 -13.25 29.06
C TYR A 85 -9.99 -12.76 28.83
N PRO A 86 -9.48 -11.78 29.60
CA PRO A 86 -8.16 -11.18 29.37
C PRO A 86 -6.98 -12.16 29.39
N GLY A 87 -7.06 -13.22 30.20
CA GLY A 87 -6.01 -14.24 30.31
C GLY A 87 -6.03 -15.34 29.24
N LYS A 88 -7.07 -15.38 28.41
CA LYS A 88 -7.27 -16.38 27.34
C LYS A 88 -7.40 -15.76 25.96
N ASP A 89 -7.26 -14.45 25.86
CA ASP A 89 -7.34 -13.74 24.60
C ASP A 89 -6.07 -13.94 23.78
N VAL A 90 -6.21 -14.67 22.69
CA VAL A 90 -5.16 -14.88 21.68
C VAL A 90 -5.34 -13.88 20.53
N LEU A 91 -6.50 -13.23 20.44
CA LEU A 91 -6.80 -12.24 19.42
C LEU A 91 -6.05 -10.97 19.79
N ARG A 92 -5.06 -10.59 18.98
CA ARG A 92 -4.38 -9.30 19.17
C ARG A 92 -5.30 -8.17 18.70
N ARG A 93 -6.30 -7.86 19.52
CA ARG A 93 -7.30 -6.80 19.27
C ARG A 93 -6.61 -5.43 19.24
N ARG A 94 -7.31 -4.43 18.71
CA ARG A 94 -6.82 -3.05 18.69
C ARG A 94 -6.56 -2.61 20.14
N GLY A 95 -5.36 -2.12 20.40
CA GLY A 95 -4.95 -1.71 21.74
C GLY A 95 -3.87 -0.65 21.68
N LEU A 96 -3.82 0.19 22.71
CA LEU A 96 -2.79 1.20 22.90
C LEU A 96 -1.71 0.61 23.81
N TYR A 97 -0.51 0.44 23.26
CA TYR A 97 0.69 0.08 24.02
C TYR A 97 1.43 1.37 24.40
N LEU A 98 1.54 1.64 25.70
CA LEU A 98 2.32 2.75 26.22
C LEU A 98 3.62 2.24 26.79
N ILE A 99 4.73 2.73 26.24
CA ILE A 99 6.07 2.56 26.80
C ILE A 99 6.47 3.89 27.42
N VAL A 100 6.65 3.90 28.75
CA VAL A 100 7.01 5.12 29.49
C VAL A 100 8.45 5.01 29.96
N GLU A 101 9.29 5.89 29.42
CA GLU A 101 10.70 6.01 29.79
C GLU A 101 10.94 7.32 30.57
N ALA A 102 11.96 7.32 31.44
CA ALA A 102 12.38 8.53 32.10
C ALA A 102 13.08 9.47 31.10
N LYS A 103 12.91 10.79 31.27
CA LYS A 103 13.49 11.81 30.37
C LYS A 103 15.02 11.74 30.32
N ASP A 104 15.65 11.35 31.42
CA ASP A 104 17.09 11.15 31.54
C ASP A 104 17.55 9.77 31.06
N LYS A 105 16.64 8.93 30.53
CA LYS A 105 16.85 7.50 30.22
C LYS A 105 17.39 6.70 31.41
N GLY A 106 17.14 7.19 32.62
CA GLY A 106 17.56 6.58 33.87
C GLY A 106 16.53 5.59 34.41
N ASN A 107 16.53 5.43 35.74
CA ASN A 107 15.64 4.49 36.42
C ASN A 107 14.21 5.05 36.52
N VAL A 108 13.22 4.35 35.97
CA VAL A 108 11.79 4.74 36.06
C VAL A 108 11.16 4.42 37.41
N LEU A 109 11.82 3.63 38.25
CA LEU A 109 11.33 3.21 39.58
C LEU A 109 11.64 4.22 40.69
N ARG A 110 12.22 5.38 40.37
CA ARG A 110 12.41 6.45 41.37
C ARG A 110 11.03 6.95 41.85
N SER A 111 10.92 7.30 43.13
CA SER A 111 9.67 7.79 43.74
C SER A 111 8.98 8.87 42.91
N ASP A 112 9.71 9.91 42.48
CA ASP A 112 9.15 11.02 41.71
C ASP A 112 8.61 10.57 40.33
N HIS A 113 9.32 9.66 39.66
CA HIS A 113 8.90 9.12 38.37
C HIS A 113 7.71 8.17 38.50
N ALA A 114 7.65 7.37 39.57
CA ALA A 114 6.52 6.50 39.86
C ALA A 114 5.23 7.30 40.12
N ILE A 115 5.31 8.43 40.84
CA ILE A 115 4.19 9.36 41.03
C ILE A 115 3.72 9.95 39.70
N GLN A 116 4.65 10.41 38.86
CA GLN A 116 4.34 10.95 37.53
C GLN A 116 3.69 9.89 36.63
N PHE A 117 4.16 8.64 36.69
CA PHE A 117 3.58 7.53 35.95
C PHE A 117 2.12 7.26 36.36
N LEU A 118 1.79 7.30 37.65
CA LEU A 118 0.41 7.19 38.13
C LEU A 118 -0.47 8.33 37.58
N GLN A 119 0.06 9.56 37.49
CA GLN A 119 -0.65 10.69 36.89
C GLN A 119 -0.93 10.47 35.40
N VAL A 120 0.02 9.90 34.66
CA VAL A 120 -0.15 9.55 33.24
C VAL A 120 -1.27 8.51 33.08
N LEU A 121 -1.28 7.44 33.90
CA LEU A 121 -2.34 6.43 33.83
C LEU A 121 -3.73 7.02 34.13
N ASN A 122 -3.83 7.90 35.12
CA ASN A 122 -5.08 8.59 35.43
C ASN A 122 -5.51 9.54 34.30
N TRP A 123 -4.55 10.24 33.67
CA TRP A 123 -4.83 11.10 32.53
C TRP A 123 -5.37 10.31 31.33
N VAL A 124 -4.74 9.19 30.96
CA VAL A 124 -5.20 8.35 29.83
C VAL A 124 -6.64 7.86 30.02
N THR A 125 -6.99 7.47 31.25
CA THR A 125 -8.34 6.94 31.54
C THR A 125 -9.42 8.01 31.64
N THR A 126 -9.06 9.25 31.97
CA THR A 126 -10.01 10.38 32.17
C THR A 126 -10.06 11.36 31.00
N ALA A 127 -9.05 11.32 30.12
CA ALA A 127 -8.99 12.17 28.95
C ALA A 127 -10.24 11.98 28.06
N ARG A 128 -10.64 13.09 27.44
CA ARG A 128 -11.72 13.13 26.46
C ARG A 128 -11.13 13.51 25.12
N PHE A 129 -11.37 12.68 24.12
CA PHE A 129 -10.93 12.86 22.75
C PHE A 129 -12.12 13.22 21.88
N MET A 130 -11.88 13.99 20.80
CA MET A 130 -12.90 14.32 19.80
C MET A 130 -12.65 13.50 18.54
N SER A 131 -13.70 12.85 18.05
CA SER A 131 -13.70 12.14 16.78
C SER A 131 -13.74 13.12 15.62
N SER A 132 -13.34 12.67 14.42
CA SER A 132 -13.51 13.42 13.16
C SER A 132 -14.99 13.79 12.91
N LYS A 133 -15.94 13.03 13.48
CA LYS A 133 -17.39 13.29 13.45
C LYS A 133 -17.88 14.27 14.54
N GLY A 134 -16.99 14.83 15.36
CA GLY A 134 -17.33 15.75 16.44
C GLY A 134 -17.82 15.08 17.74
N GLU A 135 -17.87 13.76 17.79
CA GLU A 135 -18.28 13.01 19.00
C GLU A 135 -17.18 13.01 20.06
N ARG A 136 -17.56 13.20 21.33
CA ARG A 136 -16.64 13.16 22.47
C ARG A 136 -16.61 11.75 23.06
N PHE A 137 -15.45 11.12 23.04
CA PHE A 137 -15.24 9.79 23.62
C PHE A 137 -14.18 9.83 24.72
N SER A 138 -14.30 8.93 25.68
CA SER A 138 -13.32 8.68 26.75
C SER A 138 -12.95 7.20 26.76
N TYR A 139 -11.84 6.83 27.38
CA TYR A 139 -11.39 5.43 27.45
C TYR A 139 -12.51 4.50 27.95
N ARG A 140 -13.31 4.94 28.94
CA ARG A 140 -14.43 4.16 29.47
C ARG A 140 -15.52 3.80 28.46
N ASN A 141 -15.66 4.57 27.38
CA ASN A 141 -16.68 4.31 26.35
C ASN A 141 -16.17 3.34 25.27
N ILE A 142 -14.85 3.17 25.17
CA ILE A 142 -14.19 2.43 24.08
C ILE A 142 -13.36 1.25 24.60
N CYS A 143 -13.29 1.03 25.90
CA CYS A 143 -12.56 -0.07 26.52
C CYS A 143 -13.30 -1.40 26.36
N LEU A 144 -12.57 -2.51 26.34
CA LEU A 144 -13.18 -3.83 26.53
C LEU A 144 -13.64 -3.99 27.98
N HIS A 145 -14.81 -4.60 28.17
CA HIS A 145 -15.36 -4.86 29.48
C HIS A 145 -15.08 -6.30 29.91
N PHE A 146 -14.64 -6.46 31.15
CA PHE A 146 -14.59 -7.74 31.85
C PHE A 146 -15.35 -7.59 33.16
N GLN A 147 -16.38 -8.41 33.38
CA GLN A 147 -17.24 -8.33 34.57
C GLN A 147 -17.82 -6.92 34.81
N ASN A 148 -18.29 -6.26 33.74
CA ASN A 148 -18.80 -4.87 33.73
C ASN A 148 -17.78 -3.76 34.06
N GLU A 149 -16.49 -4.07 34.22
CA GLU A 149 -15.43 -3.07 34.39
C GLU A 149 -14.48 -3.03 33.18
N CYS A 150 -13.90 -1.86 32.89
CA CYS A 150 -12.86 -1.78 31.87
C CYS A 150 -11.63 -2.57 32.30
N PHE A 151 -10.99 -3.26 31.34
CA PHE A 151 -9.64 -3.77 31.55
C PHE A 151 -8.68 -2.65 31.98
N SER A 152 -8.01 -2.85 33.12
CA SER A 152 -7.11 -1.87 33.71
C SER A 152 -5.79 -2.51 34.14
N ASN A 153 -4.72 -1.71 34.15
CA ASN A 153 -3.36 -2.18 34.43
C ASN A 153 -3.07 -2.17 35.94
N VAL A 154 -3.88 -2.88 36.72
CA VAL A 154 -3.80 -2.90 38.20
C VAL A 154 -2.40 -3.31 38.69
N GLN A 155 -1.75 -4.24 38.00
CA GLN A 155 -0.39 -4.69 38.33
C GLN A 155 0.63 -3.56 38.22
N ALA A 156 0.58 -2.74 37.17
CA ALA A 156 1.47 -1.61 36.99
C ALA A 156 1.18 -0.50 38.03
N MET A 157 -0.10 -0.25 38.33
CA MET A 157 -0.49 0.72 39.36
C MET A 157 0.01 0.31 40.75
N LEU A 158 -0.10 -0.97 41.10
CA LEU A 158 0.35 -1.49 42.39
C LEU A 158 1.87 -1.34 42.54
N ILE A 159 2.65 -1.75 41.54
CA ILE A 159 4.12 -1.62 41.58
C ILE A 159 4.49 -0.13 41.68
N ALA A 160 3.87 0.72 40.86
CA ALA A 160 4.13 2.15 40.90
C ALA A 160 3.80 2.77 42.28
N ASP A 161 2.70 2.40 42.92
CA ASP A 161 2.34 2.90 44.27
C ASP A 161 3.36 2.48 45.34
N ILE A 162 3.89 1.25 45.28
CA ILE A 162 4.94 0.77 46.20
C ILE A 162 6.22 1.62 46.05
N PHE A 163 6.65 1.89 44.81
CA PHE A 163 7.82 2.70 44.54
C PHE A 163 7.60 4.20 44.83
N ALA A 164 6.39 4.71 44.63
CA ALA A 164 6.00 6.09 44.96
C ALA A 164 5.98 6.36 46.47
N ARG A 165 5.64 5.36 47.29
CA ARG A 165 5.63 5.45 48.76
C ARG A 165 6.97 5.07 49.42
N ASN A 166 7.97 4.67 48.63
CA ASN A 166 9.23 4.10 49.11
C ASN A 166 9.06 2.84 50.00
N ASP A 167 8.00 2.06 49.80
CA ASP A 167 7.70 0.84 50.57
C ASP A 167 8.40 -0.42 50.02
N GLN A 168 9.40 -0.24 49.16
CA GLN A 168 10.13 -1.32 48.48
C GLN A 168 10.75 -2.34 49.44
N ALA A 169 11.19 -1.88 50.62
CA ALA A 169 11.77 -2.73 51.65
C ALA A 169 10.74 -3.69 52.27
N LYS A 170 9.47 -3.28 52.36
CA LYS A 170 8.38 -4.09 52.95
C LYS A 170 7.88 -5.16 52.00
N PHE A 171 7.76 -4.82 50.72
CA PHE A 171 7.12 -5.69 49.73
C PHE A 171 8.10 -6.63 49.02
N ASN A 172 9.40 -6.34 48.98
CA ASN A 172 10.43 -7.21 48.40
C ASN A 172 10.06 -7.76 47.01
N ILE A 173 9.93 -6.87 46.02
CA ILE A 173 9.44 -7.20 44.67
C ILE A 173 10.47 -8.04 43.92
N THR A 174 10.09 -9.28 43.58
CA THR A 174 10.93 -10.24 42.86
C THR A 174 10.64 -10.27 41.36
N TYR A 175 11.63 -10.72 40.57
CA TYR A 175 11.50 -10.91 39.11
C TYR A 175 11.69 -12.39 38.74
N PRO A 176 10.99 -12.96 37.73
CA PRO A 176 10.03 -12.33 36.80
C PRO A 176 8.60 -12.22 37.36
N SER A 177 8.31 -12.89 38.48
CA SER A 177 7.00 -12.86 39.13
C SER A 177 7.14 -12.53 40.61
N TYR A 178 6.13 -11.84 41.14
CA TYR A 178 6.06 -11.40 42.52
C TYR A 178 4.85 -12.00 43.22
N ARG A 179 5.08 -12.76 44.30
CA ARG A 179 4.02 -13.34 45.13
C ARG A 179 3.81 -12.49 46.37
N THR A 180 2.58 -12.05 46.58
CA THR A 180 2.15 -11.33 47.77
C THR A 180 1.11 -12.15 48.53
N ARG A 181 0.97 -11.91 49.84
CA ARG A 181 -0.08 -12.58 50.64
C ARG A 181 -1.50 -12.10 50.30
N PHE A 182 -1.61 -10.96 49.62
CA PHE A 182 -2.88 -10.32 49.28
C PHE A 182 -3.46 -10.79 47.94
N ALA A 183 -2.71 -11.55 47.15
CA ALA A 183 -3.13 -12.08 45.86
C ALA A 183 -2.90 -13.59 45.82
N THR A 184 -3.89 -14.33 45.35
CA THR A 184 -3.80 -15.79 45.17
C THR A 184 -2.89 -16.17 44.00
N GLU A 185 -2.84 -15.31 42.98
CA GLU A 185 -2.01 -15.49 41.80
C GLU A 185 -0.73 -14.63 41.86
N PRO A 186 0.40 -15.14 41.33
CA PRO A 186 1.62 -14.36 41.22
C PRO A 186 1.44 -13.20 40.22
N ILE A 187 1.95 -12.02 40.59
CA ILE A 187 1.95 -10.85 39.72
C ILE A 187 3.13 -10.95 38.75
N GLU A 188 2.88 -10.93 37.44
CA GLU A 188 3.93 -11.00 36.42
C GLU A 188 4.59 -9.63 36.19
N VAL A 189 5.67 -9.36 36.93
CA VAL A 189 6.47 -8.13 36.82
C VAL A 189 7.14 -8.01 35.44
N SER A 190 7.43 -9.12 34.79
CA SER A 190 8.02 -9.16 33.45
C SER A 190 7.13 -8.58 32.35
N ARG A 191 5.80 -8.48 32.55
CA ARG A 191 4.90 -7.86 31.57
C ARG A 191 4.81 -6.34 31.71
N THR A 192 5.19 -5.80 32.87
CA THR A 192 5.02 -4.37 33.20
C THR A 192 6.32 -3.59 33.17
N LEU A 193 7.46 -4.21 33.48
CA LEU A 193 8.76 -3.55 33.53
C LEU A 193 9.70 -4.03 32.41
N GLY A 194 10.35 -3.08 31.74
CA GLY A 194 11.35 -3.30 30.71
C GLY A 194 12.74 -2.85 31.13
N GLY A 195 13.76 -3.60 30.71
CA GLY A 195 15.17 -3.27 30.99
C GLY A 195 15.51 -3.28 32.48
N VAL A 196 15.04 -4.31 33.20
CA VAL A 196 15.19 -4.46 34.65
C VAL A 196 16.63 -4.82 35.03
N THR A 197 17.18 -4.17 36.06
CA THR A 197 18.39 -4.62 36.76
C THR A 197 18.01 -5.21 38.11
N LEU A 198 18.65 -6.31 38.45
CA LEU A 198 18.35 -7.08 39.66
C LEU A 198 19.47 -6.94 40.68
N ASP A 199 19.07 -6.94 41.95
CA ASP A 199 19.96 -7.11 43.11
C ASP A 199 19.58 -8.44 43.78
N GLY A 200 20.29 -9.51 43.41
CA GLY A 200 19.84 -10.88 43.64
C GLY A 200 18.56 -11.19 42.86
N ASP A 201 17.50 -11.61 43.56
CA ASP A 201 16.18 -11.85 42.97
C ASP A 201 15.27 -10.61 42.99
N ARG A 202 15.74 -9.50 43.57
CA ARG A 202 14.96 -8.28 43.78
C ARG A 202 15.11 -7.32 42.61
N VAL A 203 14.03 -6.64 42.27
CA VAL A 203 14.06 -5.55 41.30
C VAL A 203 14.73 -4.32 41.91
N GLN A 204 15.88 -3.91 41.35
CA GLN A 204 16.64 -2.74 41.79
C GLN A 204 16.33 -1.50 40.94
N SER A 205 16.32 -1.66 39.61
CA SER A 205 16.01 -0.58 38.68
C SER A 205 15.30 -1.11 37.44
N ALA A 206 14.58 -0.24 36.73
CA ALA A 206 14.02 -0.54 35.42
C ALA A 206 14.18 0.67 34.51
N LYS A 207 14.22 0.43 33.19
CA LYS A 207 14.37 1.50 32.18
C LYS A 207 13.04 2.02 31.66
N ALA A 208 12.02 1.17 31.60
CA ALA A 208 10.73 1.52 31.02
C ALA A 208 9.57 0.80 31.71
N TRP A 209 8.40 1.44 31.70
CA TRP A 209 7.12 0.80 31.96
C TRP A 209 6.46 0.40 30.65
N LEU A 210 5.84 -0.78 30.61
CA LEU A 210 4.98 -1.24 29.53
C LEU A 210 3.56 -1.41 30.05
N VAL A 211 2.60 -0.72 29.42
CA VAL A 211 1.20 -0.71 29.83
C VAL A 211 0.32 -0.90 28.61
N LEU A 212 -0.71 -1.74 28.73
CA LEU A 212 -1.61 -2.07 27.63
C LEU A 212 -3.04 -1.61 27.93
N PHE A 213 -3.61 -0.79 27.05
CA PHE A 213 -5.02 -0.43 27.09
C PHE A 213 -5.73 -1.12 25.92
N GLN A 214 -6.65 -2.04 26.20
CA GLN A 214 -7.38 -2.76 25.17
C GLN A 214 -8.65 -2.01 24.78
N LEU A 215 -8.94 -1.94 23.48
CA LEU A 215 -10.05 -1.17 22.92
C LEU A 215 -11.04 -2.10 22.20
N LYS A 216 -12.32 -1.69 22.18
CA LYS A 216 -13.40 -2.34 21.42
C LYS A 216 -13.09 -2.33 19.92
N HIS A 217 -13.46 -3.39 19.23
CA HIS A 217 -13.28 -3.48 17.78
C HIS A 217 -14.43 -2.75 17.07
N HIS A 218 -14.34 -1.43 16.96
CA HIS A 218 -15.28 -0.68 16.13
C HIS A 218 -14.81 -0.72 14.67
N ASP A 219 -15.69 -1.21 13.78
CA ASP A 219 -15.47 -1.20 12.34
C ASP A 219 -15.11 0.21 11.86
N SER A 220 -13.95 0.31 11.22
CA SER A 220 -13.38 1.57 10.77
C SER A 220 -14.03 1.98 9.46
N GLU A 221 -14.79 3.07 9.49
CA GLU A 221 -15.11 3.80 8.27
C GLU A 221 -13.84 4.26 7.57
N MET A 222 -13.90 4.11 6.25
CA MET A 222 -12.85 4.33 5.27
C MET A 222 -12.24 5.73 5.38
N GLU A 223 -10.98 5.82 5.83
CA GLU A 223 -10.20 7.04 5.75
C GLU A 223 -9.83 7.30 4.28
N LYS A 224 -10.37 8.38 3.71
CA LYS A 224 -10.28 8.72 2.28
C LYS A 224 -8.82 8.79 1.79
N LEU A 225 -8.54 8.14 0.65
CA LEU A 225 -7.24 8.16 -0.04
C LEU A 225 -6.90 9.57 -0.58
N SER A 226 -6.32 10.41 0.27
CA SER A 226 -5.75 11.71 -0.15
C SER A 226 -4.44 11.52 -0.95
N GLY A 227 -3.68 10.46 -0.67
CA GLY A 227 -2.38 10.19 -1.33
C GLY A 227 -2.48 9.74 -2.80
N PHE A 228 -3.61 9.17 -3.22
CA PHE A 228 -3.81 8.64 -4.58
C PHE A 228 -3.80 9.73 -5.65
N SER A 229 -4.34 10.91 -5.34
CA SER A 229 -4.49 12.00 -6.32
C SER A 229 -3.14 12.63 -6.70
N ILE A 230 -2.16 12.62 -5.79
CA ILE A 230 -0.89 13.32 -5.96
C ILE A 230 0.07 12.48 -6.80
N THR A 231 0.23 11.19 -6.47
CA THR A 231 1.11 10.26 -7.20
C THR A 231 0.66 10.09 -8.66
N PHE A 232 -0.64 9.94 -8.89
CA PHE A 232 -1.21 9.80 -10.23
C PHE A 232 -0.95 11.03 -11.11
N SER A 233 -1.04 12.23 -10.53
CA SER A 233 -0.80 13.50 -11.24
C SER A 233 0.67 13.68 -11.66
N PHE A 234 1.62 13.33 -10.78
CA PHE A 234 3.05 13.38 -11.11
C PHE A 234 3.43 12.39 -12.22
N LEU A 235 2.78 11.22 -12.26
CA LEU A 235 3.06 10.18 -13.26
C LEU A 235 2.55 10.55 -14.64
N ILE A 236 1.34 11.12 -14.74
CA ILE A 236 0.81 11.65 -15.99
C ILE A 236 1.75 12.74 -16.52
N LEU A 237 2.22 13.64 -15.64
CA LEU A 237 3.14 14.70 -16.02
C LEU A 237 4.49 14.14 -16.52
N PHE A 238 5.07 13.15 -15.83
CA PHE A 238 6.34 12.52 -16.23
C PHE A 238 6.22 11.77 -17.57
N SER A 239 5.15 11.00 -17.75
CA SER A 239 4.88 10.27 -19.00
C SER A 239 4.69 11.20 -20.21
N ILE A 240 3.97 12.31 -20.01
CA ILE A 240 3.81 13.36 -21.02
C ILE A 240 5.17 14.02 -21.31
N LEU A 241 5.99 14.28 -20.29
CA LEU A 241 7.32 14.88 -20.46
C LEU A 241 8.27 13.96 -21.27
N CYS A 242 8.25 12.66 -21.00
CA CYS A 242 9.07 11.65 -21.69
C CYS A 242 8.68 11.44 -23.16
N THR A 243 7.45 11.81 -23.56
CA THR A 243 7.02 11.77 -24.96
C THR A 243 7.68 12.85 -25.82
N PHE A 244 8.21 13.92 -25.21
CA PHE A 244 8.93 14.97 -25.94
C PHE A 244 10.38 14.54 -26.24
N ASN A 245 10.69 14.30 -27.51
CA ASN A 245 12.07 14.15 -27.96
C ASN A 245 12.77 15.52 -27.93
N LEU A 246 13.75 15.70 -27.02
CA LEU A 246 14.57 16.89 -26.92
C LEU A 246 15.76 16.80 -27.88
N LYS A 247 15.81 17.68 -28.88
CA LYS A 247 16.95 17.78 -29.80
C LYS A 247 17.90 18.87 -29.33
N TRP A 248 19.17 18.54 -29.16
CA TRP A 248 20.18 19.51 -28.77
C TRP A 248 20.64 20.31 -30.00
N ILE A 249 20.31 21.60 -30.05
CA ILE A 249 20.79 22.51 -31.11
C ILE A 249 21.93 23.35 -30.53
N THR A 250 23.06 23.42 -31.26
CA THR A 250 24.18 24.31 -30.95
C THR A 250 23.96 25.66 -31.60
N LEU A 251 23.74 26.71 -30.79
CA LEU A 251 23.68 28.09 -31.26
C LEU A 251 25.09 28.71 -31.22
N PRO A 252 25.55 29.40 -32.29
CA PRO A 252 26.78 30.19 -32.22
C PRO A 252 26.50 31.45 -31.40
N THR A 253 26.99 31.52 -30.17
CA THR A 253 26.85 32.70 -29.30
C THR A 253 27.87 33.77 -29.69
N GLY A 254 27.61 34.48 -30.79
CA GLY A 254 28.42 35.60 -31.27
C GLY A 254 28.12 36.97 -30.62
N PHE A 255 27.29 37.04 -29.57
CA PHE A 255 26.88 38.34 -29.00
C PHE A 255 26.87 38.41 -27.46
N LEU A 256 26.97 37.29 -26.73
CA LEU A 256 26.77 37.29 -25.27
C LEU A 256 27.96 36.80 -24.43
N THR A 257 29.05 36.31 -25.03
CA THR A 257 30.25 35.89 -24.30
C THR A 257 31.52 36.35 -24.99
N PHE A 258 32.43 36.97 -24.24
CA PHE A 258 33.77 37.45 -24.64
C PHE A 258 34.77 36.29 -24.92
N SER A 259 34.30 35.19 -25.52
CA SER A 259 35.13 34.04 -25.88
C SER A 259 34.57 33.39 -27.16
N PRO A 260 35.34 33.33 -28.27
CA PRO A 260 34.86 32.95 -29.59
C PRO A 260 34.57 31.44 -29.80
N ASP A 261 34.84 30.58 -28.81
CA ASP A 261 34.69 29.12 -28.95
C ASP A 261 33.58 28.49 -28.08
N ALA A 262 32.79 29.28 -27.36
CA ALA A 262 31.70 28.76 -26.54
C ALA A 262 30.51 28.32 -27.41
N LYS A 263 30.18 27.02 -27.41
CA LYS A 263 28.99 26.45 -28.05
C LYS A 263 27.90 26.20 -27.01
N LEU A 264 26.85 27.02 -26.99
CA LEU A 264 25.70 26.78 -26.12
C LEU A 264 24.79 25.72 -26.75
N LYS A 265 24.66 24.56 -26.10
CA LYS A 265 23.70 23.51 -26.47
C LYS A 265 22.37 23.77 -25.75
N LEU A 266 21.34 24.18 -26.48
CA LEU A 266 20.00 24.36 -25.93
C LEU A 266 19.09 23.20 -26.38
N PRO A 267 18.23 22.66 -25.50
CA PRO A 267 17.24 21.66 -25.87
C PRO A 267 16.10 22.35 -26.64
N VAL A 268 15.86 21.96 -27.89
CA VAL A 268 14.75 22.45 -28.72
C VAL A 268 13.84 21.27 -29.06
N ILE A 269 12.53 21.49 -28.90
CA ILE A 269 11.49 20.50 -29.21
C ILE A 269 11.27 20.50 -30.74
N ASP A 270 11.56 19.38 -31.41
CA ASP A 270 11.37 19.22 -32.86
C ASP A 270 9.93 18.76 -33.13
N TRP A 271 8.98 19.68 -33.22
CA TRP A 271 7.54 19.38 -33.35
C TRP A 271 7.18 18.55 -34.59
N VAL A 272 7.97 18.65 -35.66
CA VAL A 272 7.72 17.98 -36.94
C VAL A 272 8.20 16.52 -36.92
N LEU A 273 9.31 16.25 -36.23
CA LEU A 273 9.85 14.89 -36.07
C LEU A 273 9.21 14.14 -34.89
N SER A 274 8.89 14.84 -33.80
CA SER A 274 8.50 14.22 -32.51
C SER A 274 7.06 13.72 -32.45
N LYS A 275 6.17 14.22 -33.34
CA LYS A 275 4.72 13.91 -33.37
C LYS A 275 4.14 13.63 -31.97
N PRO A 276 4.24 14.58 -31.02
CA PRO A 276 3.94 14.33 -29.59
C PRO A 276 2.50 13.88 -29.35
N LEU A 277 1.58 14.25 -30.25
CA LEU A 277 0.19 13.81 -30.23
C LEU A 277 0.04 12.29 -30.24
N MET A 278 0.88 11.56 -30.98
CA MET A 278 0.80 10.09 -31.05
C MET A 278 1.16 9.43 -29.71
N GLY A 279 2.16 9.96 -29.00
CA GLY A 279 2.49 9.46 -27.67
C GLY A 279 1.44 9.82 -26.62
N ILE A 280 0.86 11.03 -26.68
CA ILE A 280 -0.27 11.41 -25.81
C ILE A 280 -1.46 10.46 -26.02
N ILE A 281 -1.79 10.12 -27.27
CA ILE A 281 -2.86 9.17 -27.58
C ILE A 281 -2.53 7.77 -27.02
N GLY A 282 -1.26 7.32 -27.11
CA GLY A 282 -0.81 6.07 -26.50
C GLY A 282 -1.01 6.04 -24.98
N VAL A 283 -0.63 7.12 -24.28
CA VAL A 283 -0.83 7.27 -22.83
C VAL A 283 -2.32 7.25 -22.47
N ILE A 284 -3.16 7.99 -23.19
CA ILE A 284 -4.62 8.01 -22.96
C ILE A 284 -5.21 6.60 -23.16
N SER A 285 -4.79 5.88 -24.19
CA SER A 285 -5.23 4.51 -24.45
C SER A 285 -4.86 3.56 -23.30
N ALA A 286 -3.63 3.66 -22.78
CA ALA A 286 -3.20 2.86 -21.64
C ALA A 286 -4.00 3.18 -20.36
N LEU A 287 -4.25 4.46 -20.09
CA LEU A 287 -5.09 4.89 -18.95
C LEU A 287 -6.52 4.38 -19.06
N MET A 288 -7.13 4.47 -20.26
CA MET A 288 -8.46 3.93 -20.52
C MET A 288 -8.52 2.43 -20.23
N ALA A 289 -7.49 1.66 -20.62
CA ALA A 289 -7.39 0.23 -20.33
C ALA A 289 -7.31 -0.05 -18.82
N ILE A 290 -6.50 0.70 -18.07
CA ILE A 290 -6.36 0.56 -16.61
C ILE A 290 -7.70 0.84 -15.90
N VAL A 291 -8.38 1.93 -16.25
CA VAL A 291 -9.67 2.32 -15.67
C VAL A 291 -10.73 1.26 -15.99
N SER A 292 -10.76 0.79 -17.24
CA SER A 292 -11.71 -0.22 -17.71
C SER A 292 -11.50 -1.57 -17.00
N SER A 293 -10.24 -2.00 -16.83
CA SER A 293 -9.90 -3.25 -16.13
C SER A 293 -10.27 -3.17 -14.65
N THR A 294 -9.90 -2.07 -13.98
CA THR A 294 -10.24 -1.85 -12.56
C THR A 294 -11.75 -1.81 -12.35
N GLY A 295 -12.48 -1.10 -13.20
CA GLY A 295 -13.94 -1.03 -13.14
C GLY A 295 -14.62 -2.39 -13.36
N LEU A 296 -14.11 -3.20 -14.30
CA LEU A 296 -14.61 -4.56 -14.51
C LEU A 296 -14.41 -5.45 -13.28
N LEU A 297 -13.23 -5.44 -12.66
CA LEU A 297 -12.95 -6.23 -11.46
C LEU A 297 -13.86 -5.82 -10.28
N LEU A 298 -14.12 -4.52 -10.12
CA LEU A 298 -15.05 -4.02 -9.11
C LEU A 298 -16.50 -4.44 -9.39
N LEU A 299 -16.93 -4.50 -10.66
CA LEU A 299 -18.24 -5.05 -11.04
C LEU A 299 -18.36 -6.55 -10.72
N LEU A 300 -17.25 -7.29 -10.78
CA LEU A 300 -17.17 -8.70 -10.36
C LEU A 300 -17.05 -8.88 -8.84
N ASN A 301 -17.23 -7.82 -8.05
CA ASN A 301 -17.11 -7.80 -6.58
C ASN A 301 -15.72 -8.14 -6.04
N VAL A 302 -14.67 -7.90 -6.81
CA VAL A 302 -13.29 -7.96 -6.28
C VAL A 302 -13.05 -6.67 -5.49
N THR A 303 -12.61 -6.78 -4.24
CA THR A 303 -12.34 -5.62 -3.37
C THR A 303 -11.07 -4.88 -3.78
N PHE A 304 -11.04 -3.56 -3.61
CA PHE A 304 -9.86 -2.76 -3.91
C PHE A 304 -8.88 -2.76 -2.73
N VAL A 305 -7.62 -3.10 -2.98
CA VAL A 305 -6.56 -3.10 -1.95
C VAL A 305 -5.71 -1.83 -2.10
N ASP A 306 -5.28 -1.24 -0.99
CA ASP A 306 -4.47 0.00 -1.00
C ASP A 306 -3.13 -0.17 -1.74
N MET A 307 -2.56 -1.38 -1.73
CA MET A 307 -1.36 -1.72 -2.51
C MET A 307 -1.59 -1.62 -4.04
N CYS A 308 -2.81 -1.82 -4.52
CA CYS A 308 -3.12 -1.70 -5.95
C CYS A 308 -2.95 -0.27 -6.48
N THR A 309 -2.75 0.73 -5.61
CA THR A 309 -2.45 2.10 -6.03
C THR A 309 -1.15 2.24 -6.81
N VAL A 310 -0.20 1.30 -6.69
CA VAL A 310 1.03 1.27 -7.50
C VAL A 310 0.85 0.59 -8.86
N MET A 311 -0.24 -0.17 -9.08
CA MET A 311 -0.45 -0.94 -10.31
C MET A 311 -0.61 -0.08 -11.57
N PRO A 312 -1.28 1.09 -11.54
CA PRO A 312 -1.34 1.96 -12.70
C PRO A 312 0.03 2.40 -13.22
N PHE A 313 1.03 2.55 -12.34
CA PHE A 313 2.40 2.88 -12.76
C PHE A 313 3.01 1.75 -13.59
N LEU A 314 2.99 0.51 -13.06
CA LEU A 314 3.55 -0.66 -13.74
C LEU A 314 2.83 -0.93 -15.07
N SER A 315 1.50 -0.85 -15.08
CA SER A 315 0.71 -1.07 -16.29
C SER A 315 0.91 0.02 -17.34
N LEU A 316 1.10 1.28 -16.92
CA LEU A 316 1.40 2.38 -17.84
C LEU A 316 2.76 2.19 -18.49
N THR A 317 3.79 1.78 -17.73
CA THR A 317 5.12 1.51 -18.27
C THR A 317 5.11 0.43 -19.34
N ILE A 318 4.39 -0.69 -19.09
CA ILE A 318 4.26 -1.78 -20.07
C ILE A 318 3.54 -1.30 -21.33
N GLY A 319 2.38 -0.62 -21.19
CA GLY A 319 1.60 -0.16 -22.34
C GLY A 319 2.29 0.91 -23.19
N ILE A 320 3.15 1.73 -22.57
CA ILE A 320 3.93 2.76 -23.26
C ILE A 320 5.08 2.15 -24.08
N ASP A 321 5.71 1.07 -23.60
CA ASP A 321 6.81 0.40 -24.31
C ASP A 321 6.38 -0.11 -25.70
N ASP A 322 5.25 -0.83 -25.75
CA ASP A 322 4.66 -1.33 -26.99
C ASP A 322 4.25 -0.18 -27.93
N SER A 323 3.74 0.93 -27.37
CA SER A 323 3.38 2.14 -28.15
C SER A 323 4.62 2.79 -28.77
N PHE A 324 5.74 2.86 -28.05
CA PHE A 324 7.00 3.38 -28.57
C PHE A 324 7.63 2.46 -29.62
N LEU A 325 7.55 1.14 -29.42
CA LEU A 325 8.02 0.17 -30.42
C LEU A 325 7.25 0.30 -31.74
N MET A 326 5.92 0.47 -31.67
CA MET A 326 5.09 0.75 -32.83
C MET A 326 5.47 2.07 -33.52
N LEU A 327 5.74 3.13 -32.75
CA LEU A 327 6.17 4.42 -33.29
C LEU A 327 7.56 4.35 -33.94
N ALA A 328 8.50 3.64 -33.33
CA ALA A 328 9.83 3.43 -33.91
C ALA A 328 9.74 2.72 -35.26
N ALA A 329 8.97 1.62 -35.34
CA ALA A 329 8.75 0.90 -36.60
C ALA A 329 8.04 1.77 -37.66
N TRP A 330 7.14 2.66 -37.25
CA TRP A 330 6.52 3.64 -38.14
C TRP A 330 7.53 4.67 -38.68
N HIS A 331 8.46 5.12 -37.84
CA HIS A 331 9.50 6.08 -38.22
C HIS A 331 10.52 5.50 -39.21
N ASP A 332 10.77 4.19 -39.14
CA ASP A 332 11.65 3.47 -40.07
C ASP A 332 11.03 3.28 -41.47
N THR A 333 9.71 3.47 -41.62
CA THR A 333 9.05 3.34 -42.94
C THR A 333 9.34 4.53 -43.88
N PRO A 334 9.47 4.28 -45.19
CA PRO A 334 9.68 5.35 -46.17
C PRO A 334 8.51 6.35 -46.19
N ARG A 335 8.83 7.65 -46.17
CA ARG A 335 7.84 8.73 -46.06
C ARG A 335 7.00 8.97 -47.32
N HIS A 336 7.39 8.42 -48.46
CA HIS A 336 6.73 8.62 -49.76
C HIS A 336 5.55 7.66 -50.00
N LEU A 337 5.39 6.64 -49.15
CA LEU A 337 4.30 5.67 -49.24
C LEU A 337 3.02 6.24 -48.63
N ASP A 338 1.87 5.75 -49.11
CA ASP A 338 0.56 6.10 -48.55
C ASP A 338 0.44 5.61 -47.09
N VAL A 339 -0.45 6.26 -46.33
CA VAL A 339 -0.62 5.98 -44.89
C VAL A 339 -0.96 4.51 -44.65
N VAL A 340 -1.80 3.91 -45.49
CA VAL A 340 -2.24 2.52 -45.33
C VAL A 340 -1.07 1.55 -45.58
N ASP A 341 -0.29 1.78 -46.63
CA ASP A 341 0.87 0.93 -46.98
C ASP A 341 1.97 1.04 -45.92
N ARG A 342 2.14 2.22 -45.33
CA ARG A 342 3.07 2.42 -44.21
C ARG A 342 2.64 1.66 -42.96
N VAL A 343 1.34 1.63 -42.65
CA VAL A 343 0.82 0.87 -41.51
C VAL A 343 1.06 -0.62 -41.73
N GLU A 344 0.83 -1.12 -42.95
CA GLU A 344 1.08 -2.52 -43.28
C GLU A 344 2.55 -2.89 -43.08
N LEU A 345 3.47 -2.07 -43.63
CA LEU A 345 4.90 -2.33 -43.56
C LEU A 345 5.42 -2.23 -42.12
N SER A 346 5.01 -1.21 -41.35
CA SER A 346 5.46 -1.05 -39.97
C SER A 346 4.95 -2.19 -39.08
N MET A 347 3.68 -2.57 -39.22
CA MET A 347 3.06 -3.63 -38.42
C MET A 347 3.63 -5.00 -38.73
N ARG A 348 4.02 -5.27 -39.98
CA ARG A 348 4.64 -6.53 -40.36
C ARG A 348 5.95 -6.80 -39.61
N HIS A 349 6.68 -5.74 -39.23
CA HIS A 349 7.92 -5.84 -38.46
C HIS A 349 7.68 -5.77 -36.94
N ALA A 350 6.82 -4.87 -36.46
CA ALA A 350 6.61 -4.67 -35.01
C ALA A 350 5.66 -5.69 -34.36
N ALA A 351 4.65 -6.18 -35.08
CA ALA A 351 3.54 -6.96 -34.50
C ALA A 351 3.99 -8.24 -33.81
N VAL A 352 4.99 -8.94 -34.35
CA VAL A 352 5.50 -10.19 -33.76
C VAL A 352 6.13 -9.92 -32.39
N SER A 353 6.95 -8.86 -32.29
CA SER A 353 7.60 -8.47 -31.05
C SER A 353 6.58 -8.08 -29.99
N ILE A 354 5.62 -7.22 -30.34
CA ILE A 354 4.54 -6.78 -29.43
C ILE A 354 3.68 -7.97 -28.96
N SER A 355 3.37 -8.91 -29.87
CA SER A 355 2.58 -10.09 -29.51
C SER A 355 3.31 -10.98 -28.49
N ILE A 356 4.65 -11.09 -28.62
CA ILE A 356 5.46 -11.87 -27.69
C ILE A 356 5.50 -11.19 -26.32
N THR A 357 5.80 -9.89 -26.26
CA THR A 357 5.86 -9.12 -25.00
C THR A 357 4.52 -9.16 -24.26
N THR A 358 3.42 -8.83 -24.96
CA THR A 358 2.07 -8.87 -24.37
C THR A 358 1.70 -10.27 -23.87
N LEU A 359 2.02 -11.33 -24.63
CA LEU A 359 1.71 -12.71 -24.22
C LEU A 359 2.53 -13.12 -22.99
N THR A 360 3.82 -12.80 -22.96
CA THR A 360 4.67 -13.12 -21.81
C THR A 360 4.23 -12.38 -20.56
N ASP A 361 3.85 -11.10 -20.69
CA ASP A 361 3.36 -10.31 -19.56
C ASP A 361 2.01 -10.84 -19.06
N ALA A 362 1.08 -11.16 -19.97
CA ALA A 362 -0.21 -11.75 -19.60
C ALA A 362 -0.05 -13.07 -18.85
N LEU A 363 0.86 -13.94 -19.30
CA LEU A 363 1.15 -15.20 -18.60
C LEU A 363 1.81 -14.97 -17.24
N ALA A 364 2.73 -14.01 -17.13
CA ALA A 364 3.38 -13.68 -15.87
C ALA A 364 2.36 -13.16 -14.83
N PHE A 365 1.46 -12.26 -15.23
CA PHE A 365 0.38 -11.78 -14.35
C PHE A 365 -0.64 -12.87 -14.01
N LEU A 366 -0.98 -13.74 -14.96
CA LEU A 366 -1.89 -14.86 -14.71
C LEU A 366 -1.31 -15.85 -13.70
N ILE A 367 -0.02 -16.15 -13.78
CA ILE A 367 0.67 -16.98 -12.79
C ILE A 367 0.69 -16.28 -11.42
N GLY A 368 0.91 -14.95 -11.40
CA GLY A 368 0.83 -14.15 -10.18
C GLY A 368 -0.56 -14.19 -9.52
N ALA A 369 -1.63 -14.19 -10.32
CA ALA A 369 -3.01 -14.23 -9.83
C ALA A 369 -3.40 -15.56 -9.13
N ILE A 370 -2.62 -16.62 -9.32
CA ILE A 370 -2.85 -17.93 -8.66
C ILE A 370 -2.31 -17.91 -7.21
N ALA A 371 -1.59 -16.86 -6.80
CA ALA A 371 -1.07 -16.74 -5.45
C ALA A 371 -2.21 -16.78 -4.41
N PRO A 372 -2.03 -17.51 -3.28
CA PRO A 372 -3.09 -17.68 -2.27
C PRO A 372 -3.32 -16.43 -1.41
N LEU A 373 -2.53 -15.37 -1.61
CA LEU A 373 -2.55 -14.13 -0.83
C LEU A 373 -3.48 -13.11 -1.51
N PRO A 374 -4.54 -12.63 -0.82
CA PRO A 374 -5.48 -11.65 -1.38
C PRO A 374 -4.86 -10.29 -1.74
N ALA A 375 -3.67 -9.96 -1.21
CA ALA A 375 -2.97 -8.76 -1.61
C ALA A 375 -2.33 -8.85 -3.00
N VAL A 376 -2.07 -10.06 -3.49
CA VAL A 376 -1.29 -10.33 -4.70
C VAL A 376 -2.15 -10.90 -5.82
N GLY A 377 -3.03 -11.87 -5.48
CA GLY A 377 -4.00 -12.44 -6.41
C GLY A 377 -5.31 -11.66 -6.37
#